data_AF-A0A2V7L429-F1
#
_entry.id   AF-A0A2V7L429-F1
#
_cell.length_a   1.000
_cell.length_b   1.000
_cell.length_c   1.000
_cell.angle_alpha   90.00
_cell.angle_beta   90.00
_cell.angle_gamma   90.00
#
_symmetry.space_group_name_H-M   'P 1'
#
loop_
_entity.id
_entity.type
_entity.pdbx_description
1 polymer ?
#
loop_
_entity_poly.entity_id
_entity_poly.type
_entity_poly.pdbx_seq_one_letter_code
_entity_poly.pdbx_strand_id
1 'polypeptide(L)'
;MIVEHPALAPYLHPELPGRVPLVVSDHLLEPGVTPSKFGQPLQIVPDHEVGTRPHLQIVRFELNGSHAKAVVAYTVEGLQAVFDLRRDANG
;
A
#
# COMPACT_ATOMS: atom_id res chain seq x y z
N MET A 1 1.62 1.96 -9.03
CA MET A 1 1.70 2.15 -7.56
C MET A 1 1.42 0.83 -6.85
N ILE A 2 2.14 0.47 -5.78
CA ILE A 2 2.02 -0.87 -5.14
C ILE A 2 0.62 -1.19 -4.62
N VAL A 3 -0.08 -0.21 -4.05
CA VAL A 3 -1.44 -0.39 -3.51
C VAL A 3 -2.48 -0.74 -4.59
N GLU A 4 -2.20 -0.49 -5.86
CA GLU A 4 -3.05 -0.88 -6.99
C GLU A 4 -2.72 -2.27 -7.53
N HIS A 5 -1.66 -2.91 -7.03
CA HIS A 5 -1.19 -4.18 -7.57
C HIS A 5 -2.27 -5.26 -7.45
N PRO A 6 -2.59 -5.99 -8.54
CA PRO A 6 -3.71 -6.94 -8.58
C PRO A 6 -3.53 -8.09 -7.57
N ALA A 7 -2.28 -8.47 -7.25
CA ALA A 7 -2.00 -9.48 -6.23
C ALA A 7 -2.49 -9.12 -4.82
N LEU A 8 -2.72 -7.83 -4.51
CA LEU A 8 -3.30 -7.43 -3.23
C LEU A 8 -4.83 -7.55 -3.21
N ALA A 9 -5.49 -7.47 -4.37
CA ALA A 9 -6.94 -7.35 -4.47
C ALA A 9 -7.72 -8.45 -3.71
N PRO A 10 -7.32 -9.75 -3.74
CA PRO A 10 -8.04 -10.80 -3.04
C PRO A 10 -8.05 -10.66 -1.51
N TYR A 11 -7.11 -9.91 -0.93
CA TYR A 11 -6.89 -9.83 0.52
C TYR A 11 -7.50 -8.58 1.16
N LEU A 12 -7.91 -7.60 0.36
CA LEU A 12 -8.33 -6.31 0.89
C LEU A 12 -9.80 -6.28 1.34
N HIS A 13 -10.61 -7.20 0.84
CA HIS A 13 -11.99 -7.45 1.27
C HIS A 13 -12.82 -6.16 1.44
N PRO A 14 -12.99 -5.32 0.40
CA PRO A 14 -13.67 -4.02 0.52
C PRO A 14 -15.12 -4.12 1.02
N GLU A 15 -15.74 -5.30 0.93
CA GLU A 15 -17.06 -5.62 1.45
C GLU A 15 -17.15 -5.71 2.98
N LEU A 16 -16.03 -5.90 3.68
CA LEU A 16 -16.03 -6.02 5.14
C LEU A 16 -16.01 -4.65 5.84
N PRO A 17 -16.59 -4.55 7.05
CA PRO A 17 -16.59 -3.30 7.83
C PRO A 17 -15.18 -2.78 8.08
N GLY A 18 -14.98 -1.47 7.87
CA GLY A 18 -13.72 -0.79 8.14
C GLY A 18 -12.59 -1.04 7.13
N ARG A 19 -12.88 -1.60 5.95
CA ARG A 19 -11.90 -1.83 4.87
C ARG A 19 -11.84 -0.71 3.82
N VAL A 20 -12.84 0.17 3.81
CA VAL A 20 -12.95 1.33 2.91
C VAL A 20 -13.24 2.60 3.72
N PRO A 21 -12.56 3.74 3.46
CA PRO A 21 -11.44 3.87 2.54
C PRO A 21 -10.24 3.04 3.00
N LEU A 22 -9.46 2.56 2.03
CA LEU A 22 -8.26 1.79 2.36
C LEU A 22 -7.27 2.71 3.06
N VAL A 23 -6.86 2.29 4.26
CA VAL A 23 -5.90 3.01 5.09
C VAL A 23 -4.48 2.55 4.73
N VAL A 24 -3.57 3.50 4.56
CA VAL A 24 -2.15 3.25 4.36
C VAL A 24 -1.37 3.99 5.44
N SER A 25 -0.40 3.30 6.03
CA SER A 25 0.51 3.87 7.01
C SER A 25 1.96 3.64 6.58
N ASP A 26 2.84 4.45 7.15
CA ASP A 26 4.23 4.66 6.74
C ASP A 26 4.34 5.26 5.31
N HIS A 27 4.04 6.56 5.19
CA HIS A 27 3.89 7.20 3.88
C HIS A 27 5.22 7.62 3.23
N LEU A 28 5.58 6.92 2.16
CA LEU A 28 6.64 7.28 1.22
C LEU A 28 6.06 7.85 -0.08
N LEU A 29 5.02 8.68 0.05
CA LEU A 29 4.37 9.29 -1.11
C LEU A 29 5.09 10.57 -1.49
N GLU A 30 5.39 10.71 -2.78
CA GLU A 30 5.81 12.00 -3.31
C GLU A 30 4.70 13.04 -3.11
N PRO A 31 5.05 14.28 -2.75
CA PRO A 31 4.08 15.36 -2.65
C PRO A 31 3.25 15.49 -3.94
N GLY A 32 1.93 15.62 -3.80
CA GLY A 32 1.01 15.81 -4.92
C GLY A 32 0.41 14.52 -5.50
N VAL A 33 0.79 13.34 -5.03
CA VAL A 33 0.13 12.08 -5.40
C VAL A 33 -1.12 11.87 -4.53
N THR A 34 -2.29 11.75 -5.16
CA THR A 34 -3.58 11.47 -4.51
C THR A 34 -4.08 10.07 -4.90
N PRO A 35 -3.52 9.02 -4.28
CA PRO A 35 -3.86 7.66 -4.66
C PRO A 35 -5.31 7.33 -4.31
N SER A 36 -5.95 6.47 -5.10
CA SER A 36 -7.32 6.02 -4.86
C SER A 36 -7.44 4.51 -5.04
N LYS A 37 -8.39 3.88 -4.34
CA LYS A 37 -8.78 2.49 -4.52
C LYS A 37 -10.24 2.31 -4.14
N PHE A 38 -10.92 1.34 -4.77
CA PHE A 38 -12.34 1.09 -4.55
C PHE A 38 -13.23 2.33 -4.81
N GLY A 39 -12.81 3.18 -5.75
CA GLY A 39 -13.52 4.42 -6.10
C GLY A 39 -13.39 5.54 -5.06
N GLN A 40 -12.52 5.40 -4.06
CA GLN A 40 -12.32 6.39 -3.00
C GLN A 40 -10.83 6.72 -2.81
N PRO A 41 -10.48 7.96 -2.43
CA PRO A 41 -9.11 8.30 -2.05
C PRO A 41 -8.60 7.39 -0.92
N LEU A 42 -7.33 7.02 -0.94
CA LEU A 42 -6.71 6.32 0.18
C LEU A 42 -6.63 7.26 1.38
N GLN A 43 -6.83 6.71 2.57
CA GLN A 43 -6.58 7.43 3.81
C GLN A 43 -5.13 7.18 4.23
N ILE A 44 -4.29 8.21 4.14
CA ILE A 44 -2.89 8.14 4.58
C ILE A 44 -2.81 8.66 6.01
N VAL A 45 -2.28 7.86 6.91
CA VAL A 45 -2.14 8.21 8.33
C VAL A 45 -0.75 7.84 8.83
N PRO A 46 -0.18 8.59 9.78
CA PRO A 46 1.02 8.17 10.49
C PRO A 46 0.80 6.83 11.21
N ASP A 47 1.85 6.00 11.26
CA ASP A 47 1.79 4.67 11.90
C ASP A 47 1.26 4.72 13.35
N HIS A 48 1.64 5.74 14.11
CA HIS A 48 1.21 5.91 15.50
C HIS A 48 -0.28 6.25 15.64
N GLU A 49 -0.95 6.69 14.58
CA GLU A 49 -2.37 7.07 14.60
C GLU A 49 -3.29 5.95 14.08
N VAL A 50 -2.74 4.89 13.48
CA VAL A 50 -3.52 3.78 12.92
C VAL A 50 -4.28 3.00 13.99
N GLY A 51 -3.65 2.75 15.14
CA GLY A 51 -4.20 1.90 16.19
C GLY A 51 -4.45 0.46 15.72
N THR A 52 -5.68 -0.04 15.88
CA THR A 52 -6.10 -1.40 15.49
C THR A 52 -6.82 -1.45 14.14
N ARG A 53 -6.84 -0.35 13.38
CA ARG A 53 -7.55 -0.27 12.10
C ARG A 53 -6.92 -1.20 11.05
N PRO A 54 -7.72 -1.81 10.16
CA PRO A 54 -7.21 -2.46 8.95
C PRO A 54 -6.43 -1.45 8.10
N HIS A 55 -5.14 -1.67 7.92
CA HIS A 55 -4.28 -0.77 7.15
C HIS A 55 -3.14 -1.53 6.47
N LEU A 56 -2.73 -1.04 5.30
CA LEU A 56 -1.48 -1.45 4.67
C LEU A 56 -0.34 -0.64 5.25
N GLN A 57 0.67 -1.31 5.79
CA GLN A 57 1.88 -0.68 6.28
C GLN A 57 3.00 -0.91 5.27
N ILE A 58 3.68 0.16 4.86
CA ILE A 58 4.94 0.02 4.11
C ILE A 58 6.03 -0.29 5.12
N VAL A 59 6.55 -1.51 5.16
CA VAL A 59 7.55 -1.93 6.16
C VAL A 59 8.96 -1.54 5.74
N ARG A 60 9.21 -1.56 4.42
CA ARG A 60 10.51 -1.22 3.84
C ARG A 60 10.32 -0.78 2.41
N PHE A 61 11.09 0.20 1.99
CA PHE A 61 11.18 0.63 0.61
C PHE A 61 12.63 0.94 0.28
N GLU A 62 13.08 0.42 -0.86
CA GLU A 62 14.43 0.58 -1.36
C GLU A 62 14.36 0.97 -2.83
N LEU A 63 15.15 1.97 -3.21
CA LEU A 63 15.28 2.41 -4.59
C LEU A 63 16.76 2.38 -4.99
N ASN A 64 17.07 1.59 -6.00
CA ASN A 64 18.42 1.40 -6.55
C ASN A 64 18.39 1.56 -8.07
N GLY A 65 18.61 2.77 -8.57
CA GLY A 65 18.62 3.06 -10.00
C GLY A 65 17.27 2.75 -10.66
N SER A 66 17.24 1.73 -11.52
CA SER A 66 16.02 1.28 -12.21
C SER A 66 15.23 0.21 -11.44
N HIS A 67 15.64 -0.12 -10.22
CA HIS A 67 15.02 -1.16 -9.39
C HIS A 67 14.44 -0.55 -8.12
N ALA A 68 13.19 -0.88 -7.80
CA ALA A 68 12.56 -0.56 -6.54
C ALA A 68 12.09 -1.84 -5.86
N LYS A 69 12.36 -1.98 -4.57
CA LYS A 69 11.84 -3.07 -3.75
C LYS A 69 11.02 -2.51 -2.62
N ALA A 70 9.82 -3.05 -2.43
CA ALA A 70 8.95 -2.65 -1.35
C ALA A 70 8.43 -3.87 -0.60
N VAL A 71 8.36 -3.76 0.72
CA VAL A 71 7.73 -4.74 1.60
C VAL A 71 6.50 -4.08 2.18
N VAL A 72 5.33 -4.67 1.94
CA VAL A 72 4.05 -4.17 2.45
C VAL A 72 3.42 -5.25 3.32
N ALA A 73 2.98 -4.87 4.51
CA ALA A 73 2.25 -5.74 5.41
C ALA A 73 0.77 -5.35 5.44
N TYR A 74 -0.09 -6.37 5.54
CA TYR A 74 -1.50 -6.22 5.85
C TYR A 74 -1.82 -7.10 7.04
N THR A 75 -1.57 -6.56 8.24
CA THR A 75 -1.52 -7.32 9.50
C THR A 75 -2.83 -7.99 9.86
N VAL A 76 -3.96 -7.36 9.51
CA VAL A 76 -5.30 -7.91 9.76
C VAL A 76 -5.55 -9.23 9.03
N GLU A 77 -4.86 -9.49 7.91
CA GLU A 77 -4.91 -10.77 7.19
C GLU A 77 -3.65 -11.63 7.43
N GLY A 78 -2.74 -11.19 8.32
CA GLY A 78 -1.44 -11.85 8.52
C GLY A 78 -0.55 -11.88 7.26
N LEU A 79 -0.80 -10.98 6.31
CA LEU A 79 -0.14 -10.98 5.01
C LEU A 79 1.09 -10.09 5.02
N GLN A 80 2.16 -10.55 4.37
CA GLN A 80 3.30 -9.73 3.97
C GLN A 80 3.61 -9.99 2.50
N ALA A 81 3.62 -8.92 1.70
CA ALA A 81 3.91 -8.96 0.27
C ALA A 81 5.23 -8.25 -0.01
N VAL A 82 6.05 -8.85 -0.87
CA VAL A 82 7.29 -8.25 -1.37
C VAL A 82 7.08 -7.93 -2.85
N PHE A 83 7.22 -6.66 -3.19
CA PHE A 83 7.17 -6.15 -4.55
C PHE A 83 8.58 -5.87 -5.01
N ASP A 84 8.97 -6.52 -6.09
CA ASP A 84 10.23 -6.28 -6.80
C ASP A 84 9.87 -5.66 -8.16
N LEU A 85 10.11 -4.35 -8.27
CA LEU A 85 9.67 -3.52 -9.39
C LEU A 85 10.89 -3.10 -10.19
N ARG A 86 10.91 -3.43 -11.48
CA ARG A 86 11.93 -2.95 -12.41
C ARG A 86 11.29 -1.95 -13.35
N ARG A 87 12.01 -0.85 -13.61
CA ARG A 87 11.64 0.10 -14.66
C ARG A 87 11.99 -0.56 -15.99
N ASP A 88 10.96 -0.95 -16.73
CA ASP A 88 11.13 -1.39 -18.12
C ASP A 88 11.63 -0.19 -18.96
N ALA A 89 12.47 -0.47 -19.95
CA ALA A 89 13.08 0.56 -20.81
C ALA A 89 12.05 1.32 -21.67
N ASN A 90 10.81 0.84 -21.71
CA ASN A 90 9.69 1.48 -22.37
C ASN A 90 8.84 2.13 -21.28
N GLY A 91 9.20 3.35 -20.90
CA GLY A 91 8.51 4.15 -19.89
C GLY A 91 7.03 4.38 -20.21
#